data_AF-A0A933HST2-F1
#
_entry.id   AF-A0A933HST2-F1
#
_cell.length_a   1.000
_cell.length_b   1.000
_cell.length_c   1.000
_cell.angle_alpha   90.00
_cell.angle_beta   90.00
_cell.angle_gamma   90.00
#
_symmetry.space_group_name_H-M   'P 1'
#
loop_
_entity.id
_entity.type
_entity.pdbx_description
1 polymer ?
#
loop_
_entity_poly.entity_id
_entity_poly.type
_entity_poly.pdbx_seq_one_letter_code
_entity_poly.pdbx_strand_id
1 'polypeptide(L)'
;MAENWEVSVKSAAQKIADALQDAATLTVITDYVQAATSSSPQTTLLKLETVIKLDQDSINTVPVTQVQGVGLQVNAELHQIHTQNVRAASEYRIQMFNALLDAIKTQLR
;
A
#
# COMPACT_ATOMS: atom_id res chain seq x y z
N MET A 1 29.53 -23.31 20.14
CA MET A 1 29.46 -21.93 19.61
C MET A 1 29.13 -21.89 18.11
N ALA A 2 29.47 -22.92 17.32
CA ALA A 2 29.10 -23.02 15.90
C ALA A 2 27.57 -23.18 15.66
N GLU A 3 26.87 -24.00 16.45
CA GLU A 3 25.43 -24.21 16.22
C GLU A 3 24.57 -22.96 16.48
N ASN A 4 24.98 -22.08 17.39
CA ASN A 4 24.21 -20.87 17.71
C ASN A 4 24.24 -19.80 16.60
N TRP A 5 25.30 -19.74 15.78
CA TRP A 5 25.35 -18.77 14.68
C TRP A 5 24.53 -19.25 13.48
N GLU A 6 24.56 -20.55 13.14
CA GLU A 6 23.73 -21.11 12.08
C GLU A 6 22.24 -20.95 12.39
N VAL A 7 21.84 -21.22 13.64
CA VAL A 7 20.44 -21.03 14.08
C VAL A 7 20.03 -19.57 14.04
N SER A 8 20.91 -18.65 14.47
CA SER A 8 20.62 -17.21 14.46
C SER A 8 20.48 -16.67 13.05
N VAL A 9 21.39 -17.03 12.13
CA VAL A 9 21.34 -16.62 10.72
C VAL A 9 20.11 -17.20 10.02
N LYS A 10 19.79 -18.47 10.26
CA LYS A 10 18.59 -19.10 9.68
C LYS A 10 17.30 -18.45 10.21
N SER A 11 17.25 -18.10 11.50
CA SER A 11 16.11 -17.39 12.08
C SER A 11 15.95 -15.97 11.54
N ALA A 12 17.06 -15.26 11.29
CA ALA A 12 17.06 -13.94 10.68
C ALA A 12 16.60 -14.02 9.22
N ALA A 13 17.13 -14.98 8.45
CA ALA A 13 16.73 -15.23 7.07
C ALA A 13 15.24 -15.58 6.97
N GLN A 14 14.71 -16.40 7.90
CA GLN A 14 13.28 -16.71 7.94
C GLN A 14 12.43 -15.47 8.23
N LYS A 15 12.79 -14.67 9.24
CA LYS A 15 12.08 -13.41 9.56
C LYS A 15 12.13 -12.42 8.39
N ILE A 16 13.22 -12.41 7.63
CA ILE A 16 13.36 -11.59 6.42
C ILE A 16 12.47 -12.12 5.31
N ALA A 17 12.42 -13.43 5.10
CA ALA A 17 11.54 -14.05 4.12
C ALA A 17 10.06 -13.76 4.45
N ASP A 18 9.66 -13.90 5.72
CA ASP A 18 8.31 -13.60 6.18
C ASP A 18 7.99 -12.10 6.03
N ALA A 19 8.91 -11.21 6.43
CA ALA A 19 8.74 -9.76 6.26
C ALA A 19 8.72 -9.32 4.79
N LEU A 20 9.47 -9.98 3.91
CA LEU A 20 9.44 -9.74 2.47
C LEU A 20 8.14 -10.24 1.84
N GLN A 21 7.59 -11.35 2.34
CA GLN A 21 6.32 -11.90 1.88
C GLN A 21 5.14 -11.00 2.25
N ASP A 22 5.12 -10.46 3.46
CA ASP A 22 4.12 -9.46 3.88
C ASP A 22 4.31 -8.12 3.17
N ALA A 23 5.57 -7.70 2.96
CA ALA A 23 5.88 -6.50 2.20
C ALA A 23 5.75 -6.69 0.69
N ALA A 24 5.36 -7.86 0.17
CA ALA A 24 5.27 -8.14 -1.27
C ALA A 24 4.11 -7.39 -1.93
N THR A 25 3.06 -7.09 -1.18
CA THR A 25 1.85 -6.44 -1.71
C THR A 25 1.54 -5.20 -0.89
N LEU A 26 1.47 -4.04 -1.55
CA LEU A 26 1.02 -2.79 -0.96
C LEU A 26 -0.36 -2.47 -1.52
N THR A 27 -1.39 -2.59 -0.68
CA THR A 27 -2.76 -2.26 -1.04
C THR A 27 -3.12 -0.91 -0.44
N VAL A 28 -3.40 0.07 -1.29
CA VAL A 28 -3.84 1.41 -0.89
C VAL A 28 -5.31 1.54 -1.25
N ILE A 29 -6.14 1.68 -0.23
CA ILE A 29 -7.57 1.91 -0.37
C ILE A 29 -7.88 3.30 0.17
N THR A 30 -8.60 4.11 -0.60
CA THR A 30 -9.12 5.41 -0.18
C THR A 30 -10.64 5.36 -0.28
N ASP A 31 -11.28 5.24 0.87
CA ASP A 31 -12.73 5.24 1.01
C ASP A 31 -13.23 6.66 1.26
N TYR A 32 -14.23 7.08 0.50
CA TYR A 32 -14.87 8.39 0.63
C TYR A 32 -16.23 8.27 1.29
N VAL A 33 -16.29 8.72 2.54
CA VAL A 33 -17.50 8.75 3.37
C VAL A 33 -18.16 10.11 3.30
N GLN A 34 -19.39 10.16 2.78
CA GLN A 34 -20.22 11.36 2.91
C GLN A 34 -20.65 11.49 4.38
N ALA A 35 -20.23 12.58 5.03
CA ALA A 35 -20.68 12.90 6.37
C ALA A 35 -22.20 13.05 6.37
N ALA A 36 -22.89 12.29 7.23
CA ALA A 36 -24.35 12.29 7.29
C ALA A 36 -24.84 13.68 7.74
N THR A 37 -25.44 14.45 6.82
CA THR A 37 -26.38 15.49 7.21
C THR A 37 -27.62 14.78 7.75
N SER A 38 -28.02 15.14 8.96
CA SER A 38 -29.13 14.56 9.73
C SER A 38 -30.28 14.07 8.83
N SER A 39 -30.57 12.76 8.88
CA SER A 39 -31.75 12.06 8.34
C SER A 39 -31.67 11.29 7.00
N SER A 40 -30.50 10.85 6.53
CA SER A 40 -30.44 9.88 5.40
C SER A 40 -29.44 8.74 5.68
N PRO A 41 -29.76 7.46 5.33
CA PRO A 41 -28.85 6.35 5.51
C PRO A 41 -27.56 6.58 4.70
N GLN A 42 -26.41 6.29 5.32
CA GLN A 42 -25.10 6.42 4.68
C GLN A 42 -25.09 5.62 3.38
N THR A 43 -25.06 6.34 2.26
CA THR A 43 -25.05 5.74 0.93
C THR A 43 -23.59 5.39 0.63
N THR A 44 -23.33 4.11 0.41
CA THR A 44 -22.03 3.56 0.01
C THR A 44 -21.46 4.36 -1.17
N LEU A 45 -20.18 4.73 -1.31
CA LEU A 45 -19.00 5.12 -0.51
C LEU A 45 -17.96 5.02 -1.63
N LEU A 46 -17.68 6.11 -2.36
CA LEU A 46 -16.76 6.01 -3.51
C LEU A 46 -15.42 5.45 -2.99
N LYS A 47 -14.90 4.40 -3.64
CA LYS A 47 -13.65 3.75 -3.25
C LYS A 47 -12.65 3.81 -4.39
N LEU A 48 -11.44 4.29 -4.12
CA LEU A 48 -10.29 4.18 -5.01
C LEU A 48 -9.34 3.14 -4.44
N GLU A 49 -8.93 2.17 -5.24
CA GLU A 49 -8.07 1.07 -4.83
C GLU A 49 -6.89 0.92 -5.78
N THR A 50 -5.69 0.98 -5.24
CA THR A 50 -4.45 0.66 -5.95
C THR A 50 -3.72 -0.46 -5.23
N VAL A 51 -3.44 -1.55 -5.95
CA VAL A 51 -2.63 -2.67 -5.46
C VAL A 51 -1.29 -2.64 -6.18
N ILE A 52 -0.20 -2.50 -5.43
CA ILE A 52 1.18 -2.44 -5.94
C ILE A 52 1.94 -3.67 -5.44
N LYS A 53 2.26 -4.57 -6.36
CA LYS A 53 3.10 -5.73 -6.08
C LYS A 53 4.59 -5.36 -6.16
N LEU A 54 5.43 -6.23 -5.59
CA LEU A 54 6.88 -6.03 -5.50
C LEU A 54 7.57 -6.13 -6.88
N ASP A 55 6.95 -6.81 -7.84
CA ASP A 55 7.37 -6.92 -9.24
C ASP A 55 7.04 -5.67 -10.09
N GLN A 56 6.63 -4.57 -9.43
CA GLN A 56 6.15 -3.33 -10.04
C GLN A 56 4.82 -3.47 -10.79
N ASP A 57 4.14 -4.62 -10.68
CA ASP A 57 2.83 -4.79 -11.28
C ASP A 57 1.78 -4.06 -10.43
N SER A 58 0.99 -3.19 -11.07
CA SER A 58 0.03 -2.32 -10.38
C SER A 58 -1.36 -2.45 -10.98
N ILE A 59 -2.36 -2.72 -10.15
CA ILE A 59 -3.78 -2.71 -10.52
C ILE A 59 -4.43 -1.50 -9.86
N ASN A 60 -5.11 -0.66 -10.64
CA ASN A 60 -5.82 0.52 -10.14
C ASN A 60 -7.29 0.46 -10.54
N THR A 61 -8.18 0.61 -9.56
CA THR A 61 -9.63 0.68 -9.72
C THR A 61 -10.10 2.07 -9.35
N VAL A 62 -10.59 2.82 -10.34
CA VAL A 62 -11.06 4.20 -10.18
C VAL A 62 -12.55 4.29 -10.53
N PRO A 63 -13.40 4.80 -9.62
CA PRO A 63 -14.81 5.00 -9.90
C PRO A 63 -14.97 6.18 -10.87
N VAL A 64 -15.76 5.96 -11.93
CA VAL A 64 -16.10 6.97 -12.93
C VAL A 64 -17.57 7.35 -12.82
N THR A 65 -17.86 8.64 -12.90
CA THR A 65 -19.23 9.16 -12.98
C THR A 65 -19.59 9.44 -14.43
N GLN A 66 -20.77 9.00 -14.87
CA GLN A 66 -21.27 9.31 -16.20
C GLN A 66 -21.92 10.70 -16.20
N VAL A 67 -21.37 11.62 -17.00
CA VAL A 67 -21.93 12.97 -17.18
C VAL A 67 -22.66 13.00 -18.52
N GLN A 68 -23.94 13.37 -18.50
CA GLN A 68 -24.74 13.48 -19.73
C GLN A 68 -24.09 14.47 -20.71
N GLY A 69 -23.82 14.00 -21.93
CA GLY A 69 -23.23 14.80 -23.00
C GLY A 69 -21.69 14.88 -23.01
N VAL A 70 -21.01 14.45 -21.95
CA VAL A 70 -19.54 14.56 -21.82
C VAL A 70 -18.85 13.20 -21.73
N GLY A 71 -19.57 12.15 -21.31
CA GLY A 71 -19.06 10.77 -21.23
C GLY A 71 -18.68 10.37 -19.80
N LEU A 72 -17.78 9.39 -19.67
CA LEU A 72 -17.26 8.93 -18.38
C LEU A 72 -16.21 9.93 -17.86
N GLN A 73 -16.38 10.41 -16.64
CA GLN A 73 -15.47 11.35 -16.02
C GLN A 73 -14.98 10.81 -14.66
N VAL A 74 -13.66 10.83 -14.47
CA VAL A 74 -13.03 10.59 -13.17
C VAL A 74 -13.15 11.86 -12.35
N ASN A 75 -13.47 11.74 -11.06
CA ASN A 75 -13.40 12.87 -10.16
C ASN A 75 -11.92 13.23 -9.89
N ALA A 76 -11.47 14.34 -10.47
CA ALA A 76 -10.06 14.76 -10.44
C ALA A 76 -9.53 15.03 -9.03
N GLU A 77 -10.35 15.59 -8.14
CA GLU A 77 -9.97 15.87 -6.76
C GLU A 77 -9.75 14.57 -5.98
N LEU A 78 -10.68 13.62 -6.10
CA LEU A 78 -10.57 12.32 -5.44
C LEU A 78 -9.38 11.51 -5.95
N HIS A 79 -9.13 11.58 -7.26
CA HIS A 79 -7.98 10.94 -7.89
C HIS A 79 -6.66 11.57 -7.40
N GLN A 80 -6.60 12.89 -7.24
CA GLN A 80 -5.43 13.60 -6.74
C GLN A 80 -5.11 13.21 -5.30
N ILE A 81 -6.10 13.17 -4.41
CA ILE A 81 -5.93 12.72 -3.02
C ILE A 81 -5.44 11.27 -2.99
N HIS A 82 -6.04 10.37 -3.78
CA HIS A 82 -5.60 8.98 -3.85
C HIS A 82 -4.16 8.86 -4.35
N THR A 83 -3.78 9.64 -5.37
CA THR A 83 -2.40 9.66 -5.88
C THR A 83 -1.41 10.10 -4.80
N GLN A 84 -1.76 11.08 -3.98
CA GLN A 84 -0.94 11.51 -2.84
C GLN A 84 -0.80 10.39 -1.79
N ASN A 85 -1.89 9.68 -1.47
CA ASN A 85 -1.87 8.54 -0.55
C ASN A 85 -0.99 7.40 -1.07
N VAL A 86 -1.11 7.07 -2.36
CA VAL A 86 -0.28 6.04 -3.01
C VAL A 86 1.20 6.41 -2.94
N ARG A 87 1.53 7.68 -3.18
CA ARG A 87 2.91 8.18 -3.09
C ARG A 87 3.46 8.08 -1.66
N ALA A 88 2.72 8.56 -0.68
CA ALA A 88 3.12 8.49 0.73
C ALA A 88 3.33 7.05 1.20
N ALA A 89 2.41 6.13 0.81
CA ALA A 89 2.52 4.71 1.13
C ALA A 89 3.77 4.06 0.47
N SER A 90 4.07 4.45 -0.76
CA SER A 90 5.26 3.98 -1.49
C SER A 90 6.56 4.48 -0.85
N GLU A 91 6.61 5.75 -0.47
CA GLU A 91 7.77 6.35 0.22
C GLU A 91 8.02 5.67 1.58
N TYR A 92 6.97 5.41 2.35
CA TYR A 92 7.08 4.67 3.62
C TYR A 92 7.62 3.25 3.40
N ARG A 93 7.13 2.53 2.39
CA ARG A 93 7.62 1.17 2.04
C ARG A 93 9.10 1.19 1.69
N ILE A 94 9.58 2.19 0.94
CA ILE A 94 11.01 2.36 0.62
C ILE A 94 11.83 2.60 1.90
N GLN A 95 11.37 3.48 2.79
CA GLN A 95 12.06 3.76 4.06
C GLN A 95 12.17 2.51 4.93
N MET A 96 11.09 1.72 5.03
CA MET A 96 11.08 0.46 5.77
C MET A 96 12.07 -0.55 5.17
N PHE A 97 12.09 -0.72 3.84
CA PHE A 97 13.06 -1.62 3.20
C PHE A 97 14.50 -1.19 3.44
N ASN A 98 14.80 0.11 3.35
CA ASN A 98 16.13 0.61 3.63
C ASN A 98 16.54 0.35 5.09
N ALA A 99 15.65 0.58 6.05
CA ALA A 99 15.91 0.32 7.47
C ALA A 99 16.16 -1.18 7.74
N LEU A 100 15.39 -2.08 7.11
CA LEU A 100 15.62 -3.52 7.18
C LEU A 100 16.97 -3.91 6.58
N LEU A 101 17.32 -3.37 5.42
CA LEU A 101 18.57 -3.65 4.73
C LEU A 101 19.78 -3.21 5.56
N ASP A 102 19.69 -2.05 6.23
CA ASP A 102 20.74 -1.56 7.12
C ASP A 102 20.86 -2.38 8.41
N ALA A 103 19.73 -2.83 8.99
CA ALA A 103 19.76 -3.75 10.14
C ALA A 103 20.46 -5.07 9.79
N ILE A 104 20.21 -5.63 8.60
CA ILE A 104 20.85 -6.85 8.11
C ILE A 104 22.35 -6.63 7.89
N LYS A 105 22.74 -5.54 7.21
CA LYS A 105 24.15 -5.19 6.99
C LYS A 105 24.92 -5.05 8.31
N THR A 106 24.26 -4.53 9.34
CA THR A 106 24.85 -4.34 10.66
C THR A 106 25.07 -5.67 11.39
N GLN A 107 24.18 -6.66 11.22
CA GLN A 107 24.35 -8.00 11.82
C GLN A 107 25.34 -8.90 11.06
N LEU A 108 25.65 -8.59 9.80
CA LEU A 108 26.63 -9.31 8.99
C LEU A 108 28.07 -8.77 9.11
N ARG A 109 28.28 -7.66 9.81
CA ARG A 109 29.59 -7.11 10.16
C ARG A 109 30.05 -7.61 11.53
#